data_AF-E5VIZ3-F1
#
_entry.id   AF-E5VIZ3-F1
#
_cell.length_a   1.000
_cell.length_b   1.000
_cell.length_c   1.000
_cell.angle_alpha   90.00
_cell.angle_beta   90.00
_cell.angle_gamma   90.00
#
_symmetry.space_group_name_H-M   'P 1'
#
loop_
_entity.id
_entity.type
_entity.pdbx_description
1 polymer ?
#
loop_
_entity_poly.entity_id
_entity_poly.type
_entity_poly.pdbx_seq_one_letter_code
_entity_poly.pdbx_strand_id
1 'polypeptide(L)'
;MFGYIIVNKPEMKFREFDVYHGYYCGLCRKLKEHYGKFGQITLSYDMVFVLMTLTSLYEPETTKSMKRCVTHPLHKHEERVNNITDYVAHMNILLTYYKCKDDWNDDRKLKKLVLEKFYTIRVDFPEIFIGKNGIRSMIS
;
A
#
# COMPACT_ATOMS: atom_id res chain seq x y z
N MET A 1 12.22 -2.41 9.91
CA MET A 1 11.01 -2.61 10.75
C MET A 1 9.79 -1.97 10.08
N PHE A 2 8.82 -2.78 9.68
CA PHE A 2 7.57 -2.42 8.99
C PHE A 2 6.48 -3.41 9.43
N GLY A 3 5.28 -2.94 9.79
CA GLY A 3 4.21 -3.79 10.32
C GLY A 3 3.98 -3.69 11.83
N TYR A 4 4.18 -2.50 12.43
CA TYR A 4 4.05 -2.29 13.88
C TYR A 4 2.79 -1.53 14.27
N ILE A 5 2.22 -0.79 13.33
CA ILE A 5 1.01 0.00 13.57
C ILE A 5 -0.19 -0.94 13.53
N ILE A 6 -1.03 -0.88 14.57
CA ILE A 6 -2.29 -1.62 14.66
C ILE A 6 -3.42 -0.63 14.89
N VAL A 7 -4.52 -0.83 14.18
CA VAL A 7 -5.71 -0.01 14.31
C VAL A 7 -6.50 -0.42 15.55
N ASN A 8 -6.72 0.53 16.47
CA ASN A 8 -7.59 0.33 17.62
C ASN A 8 -9.08 0.48 17.23
N LYS A 9 -9.61 -0.53 16.53
CA LYS A 9 -10.99 -0.50 16.00
C LYS A 9 -12.07 -0.27 17.08
N PRO A 10 -11.99 -0.86 18.29
CA PRO A 10 -13.01 -0.66 19.33
C PRO A 10 -13.21 0.80 19.77
N GLU A 11 -12.18 1.64 19.64
CA GLU A 11 -12.22 3.04 20.08
C GLU A 11 -12.55 4.03 18.95
N MET A 12 -12.68 3.56 17.70
CA MET A 12 -12.99 4.43 16.56
C MET A 12 -14.47 4.72 16.45
N LYS A 13 -14.82 6.00 16.20
CA LYS A 13 -16.19 6.36 15.84
C LYS A 13 -16.53 5.78 14.48
N PHE A 14 -17.80 5.44 14.24
CA PHE A 14 -18.25 4.88 12.96
C PHE A 14 -17.78 5.70 11.74
N ARG A 15 -17.89 7.04 11.82
CA ARG A 15 -17.44 7.92 10.72
C ARG A 15 -15.93 7.87 10.48
N GLU A 16 -15.13 7.71 11.54
CA GLU A 16 -13.66 7.62 11.45
C GLU A 16 -13.26 6.28 10.84
N PHE A 17 -13.94 5.22 11.25
CA PHE A 17 -13.75 3.89 10.68
C PHE A 17 -14.08 3.87 9.20
N ASP A 18 -15.19 4.48 8.76
CA ASP A 18 -15.57 4.54 7.35
C ASP A 18 -14.51 5.27 6.50
N VAL A 19 -13.96 6.37 7.01
CA VAL A 19 -12.87 7.11 6.35
C VAL A 19 -11.62 6.25 6.25
N TYR A 20 -11.18 5.65 7.36
CA TYR A 20 -10.03 4.76 7.41
C TYR A 20 -10.19 3.57 6.44
N HIS A 21 -11.33 2.90 6.51
CA HIS A 21 -11.64 1.75 5.67
C HIS A 21 -11.70 2.13 4.19
N GLY A 22 -12.17 3.35 3.88
CA GLY A 22 -12.12 3.92 2.53
C GLY A 22 -10.70 4.00 1.97
N TYR A 23 -9.74 4.55 2.72
CA TYR A 23 -8.33 4.62 2.30
C TYR A 23 -7.66 3.24 2.29
N TYR A 24 -7.99 2.37 3.25
CA TYR A 24 -7.51 0.99 3.28
C TYR A 24 -7.88 0.24 2.00
N CYS A 25 -9.14 0.36 1.56
CA CYS A 25 -9.62 -0.25 0.32
C CYS A 25 -9.03 0.41 -0.93
N GLY A 26 -8.82 1.73 -0.92
CA GLY A 26 -8.14 2.45 -2.00
C GLY A 26 -6.71 1.97 -2.21
N LEU A 27 -5.94 1.87 -1.14
CA LEU A 27 -4.56 1.36 -1.20
C LEU A 27 -4.53 -0.11 -1.64
N CYS A 28 -5.41 -0.95 -1.08
CA CYS A 28 -5.57 -2.35 -1.47
C CYS A 28 -5.78 -2.51 -2.98
N ARG A 29 -6.61 -1.64 -3.56
CA ARG A 29 -6.89 -1.64 -4.99
C ARG A 29 -5.69 -1.19 -5.82
N LYS A 30 -5.05 -0.07 -5.45
CA LYS A 30 -3.87 0.44 -6.15
C LYS A 30 -2.72 -0.56 -6.15
N LEU A 31 -2.51 -1.26 -5.04
CA LEU A 31 -1.56 -2.37 -4.97
C LEU A 31 -1.90 -3.48 -5.96
N LYS A 32 -3.18 -3.80 -6.13
CA LYS A 32 -3.63 -4.79 -7.11
C LYS A 32 -3.49 -4.30 -8.55
N GLU A 33 -3.79 -3.03 -8.82
CA GLU A 33 -3.70 -2.42 -10.15
C GLU A 33 -2.23 -2.38 -10.63
N HIS A 34 -1.32 -1.90 -9.79
CA HIS A 34 0.10 -1.76 -10.14
C HIS A 34 0.89 -3.07 -10.10
N TYR A 35 0.59 -3.93 -9.12
CA TYR A 35 1.44 -5.09 -8.79
C TYR A 35 0.70 -6.43 -8.76
N GLY A 36 -0.58 -6.44 -9.12
CA GLY A 36 -1.41 -7.64 -9.17
C GLY A 36 -1.78 -8.18 -7.78
N LYS A 37 -2.29 -9.42 -7.75
CA LYS A 37 -2.74 -10.07 -6.51
C LYS A 37 -1.63 -10.15 -5.44
N PHE A 38 -0.37 -10.24 -5.84
CA PHE A 38 0.74 -10.30 -4.89
C PHE A 38 0.97 -8.95 -4.20
N GLY A 39 0.92 -7.84 -4.93
CA GLY A 39 0.95 -6.52 -4.30
C GLY A 39 -0.20 -6.34 -3.32
N GLN A 40 -1.39 -6.83 -3.66
CA GLN A 40 -2.55 -6.77 -2.76
C GLN A 40 -2.29 -7.49 -1.42
N ILE A 41 -1.53 -8.60 -1.42
CA ILE A 41 -1.18 -9.36 -0.19
C ILE A 41 -0.22 -8.58 0.72
N THR A 42 0.52 -7.61 0.17
CA THR A 42 1.47 -6.79 0.94
C THR A 42 0.83 -5.61 1.68
N LEU A 43 -0.48 -5.42 1.55
CA LEU A 43 -1.19 -4.34 2.20
C LEU A 43 -0.90 -4.31 3.71
N SER A 44 -0.57 -3.12 4.21
CA SER A 44 -0.16 -2.92 5.60
C SER A 44 -0.89 -1.74 6.26
N TYR A 45 -1.10 -1.84 7.57
CA TYR A 45 -1.69 -0.74 8.34
C TYR A 45 -0.75 0.47 8.43
N ASP A 46 0.56 0.26 8.46
CA ASP A 46 1.55 1.33 8.48
C ASP A 46 1.43 2.23 7.23
N MET A 47 1.24 1.64 6.04
CA MET A 47 1.08 2.44 4.81
C MET A 47 -0.28 3.11 4.72
N VAL A 48 -1.34 2.50 5.25
CA VAL A 48 -2.65 3.18 5.33
C VAL A 48 -2.59 4.38 6.28
N PHE A 49 -1.86 4.25 7.39
CA PHE A 49 -1.59 5.37 8.29
C PHE A 49 -0.83 6.48 7.56
N VAL A 50 0.28 6.17 6.88
CA VAL A 50 1.04 7.15 6.09
C VAL A 50 0.17 7.82 5.03
N LEU A 51 -0.65 7.06 4.29
CA LEU A 51 -1.58 7.60 3.31
C LEU A 51 -2.54 8.62 3.93
N MET A 52 -3.15 8.28 5.07
CA MET A 52 -4.06 9.19 5.76
C MET A 52 -3.35 10.43 6.29
N THR A 53 -2.16 10.28 6.87
CA THR A 53 -1.35 11.40 7.37
C THR A 53 -0.96 12.35 6.25
N LEU A 54 -0.43 11.84 5.14
CA LEU A 54 -0.03 12.67 4.00
C LEU A 54 -1.26 13.32 3.34
N THR A 55 -2.37 12.60 3.24
CA THR A 55 -3.62 13.18 2.72
C THR A 55 -4.16 14.28 3.63
N SER A 56 -4.04 14.14 4.95
CA SER A 56 -4.43 15.19 5.90
C SER A 56 -3.47 16.38 5.89
N LEU A 57 -2.21 16.18 5.52
CA LEU A 57 -1.19 17.22 5.49
C LEU A 57 -1.24 18.05 4.20
N TYR A 58 -1.43 17.40 3.06
CA TYR A 58 -1.39 18.04 1.74
C TYR A 58 -2.78 18.29 1.14
N GLU A 59 -3.83 17.77 1.76
CA GLU A 59 -5.23 17.97 1.37
C GLU A 59 -5.52 17.82 -0.14
N PRO A 60 -5.01 16.78 -0.83
CA PRO A 60 -5.31 16.60 -2.25
C PRO A 60 -6.79 16.27 -2.46
N GLU A 61 -7.28 16.57 -3.67
CA GLU A 61 -8.60 16.12 -4.08
C GLU A 61 -8.72 14.60 -3.97
N THR A 62 -9.70 14.16 -3.19
CA THR A 62 -9.92 12.74 -2.91
C THR A 62 -11.19 12.27 -3.61
N THR A 63 -11.00 11.36 -4.56
CA THR A 63 -12.10 10.69 -5.25
C THR A 63 -12.68 9.61 -4.34
N LYS A 64 -14.00 9.63 -4.16
CA LYS A 64 -14.75 8.60 -3.43
C LYS A 64 -15.54 7.74 -4.41
N SER A 65 -15.49 6.42 -4.24
CA SER A 65 -16.28 5.52 -5.07
C SER A 65 -16.76 4.29 -4.31
N MET A 66 -17.89 3.70 -4.71
CA MET A 66 -18.44 2.49 -4.06
C MET A 66 -18.10 1.25 -4.88
N LYS A 67 -17.37 0.30 -4.28
CA LYS A 67 -16.80 -0.85 -5.00
C LYS A 67 -17.04 -2.16 -4.26
N ARG A 68 -17.10 -3.26 -5.03
CA ARG A 68 -17.07 -4.63 -4.50
C ARG A 68 -15.66 -5.17 -4.64
N CYS A 69 -15.22 -5.98 -3.68
CA CYS A 69 -13.93 -6.67 -3.75
C CYS A 69 -14.12 -8.15 -3.42
N VAL A 70 -13.11 -8.96 -3.73
CA VAL A 70 -13.17 -10.42 -3.50
C VAL A 70 -13.36 -10.75 -2.01
N THR A 71 -12.79 -9.95 -1.12
CA THR A 71 -12.94 -10.09 0.34
C THR A 71 -14.33 -9.67 0.85
N HIS A 72 -15.02 -8.81 0.10
CA HIS A 72 -16.34 -8.28 0.46
C HIS A 72 -17.28 -8.37 -0.76
N PRO A 73 -17.70 -9.59 -1.16
CA PRO A 73 -18.47 -9.79 -2.39
C PRO A 73 -19.93 -9.33 -2.25
N LEU A 74 -20.49 -9.38 -1.04
CA LEU A 74 -21.89 -9.11 -0.76
C LEU A 74 -22.19 -7.61 -0.56
N HIS A 75 -21.22 -6.83 -0.11
CA HIS A 75 -21.42 -5.42 0.24
C HIS A 75 -20.46 -4.53 -0.53
N LYS A 76 -21.02 -3.46 -1.13
CA LYS A 76 -20.20 -2.36 -1.63
C LYS A 76 -19.65 -1.60 -0.43
N HIS A 77 -18.38 -1.25 -0.48
CA HIS A 77 -17.75 -0.36 0.50
C HIS A 77 -17.18 0.86 -0.22
N GLU A 78 -17.06 1.96 0.53
CA GLU A 78 -16.40 3.16 0.04
C GLU A 78 -14.92 2.88 -0.18
N GLU A 79 -14.38 3.50 -1.22
CA GLU A 79 -12.98 3.56 -1.55
C GLU A 79 -12.60 5.04 -1.69
N ARG A 80 -11.47 5.42 -1.10
CA ARG A 80 -10.90 6.77 -1.18
C ARG A 80 -9.53 6.70 -1.85
N VAL A 81 -9.38 7.44 -2.93
CA VAL A 81 -8.13 7.49 -3.72
C VAL A 81 -7.82 8.93 -4.09
N ASN A 82 -6.53 9.25 -4.04
CA ASN A 82 -5.93 10.50 -4.50
C ASN A 82 -4.55 10.20 -5.10
N ASN A 83 -3.84 11.23 -5.56
CA ASN A 83 -2.50 11.11 -6.13
C ASN A 83 -1.46 10.51 -5.13
N ILE A 84 -1.64 10.73 -3.83
CA ILE A 84 -0.77 10.15 -2.78
C ILE A 84 -0.93 8.63 -2.68
N THR A 85 -2.10 8.10 -3.05
CA THR A 85 -2.39 6.66 -2.93
C THR A 85 -1.44 5.81 -3.79
N ASP A 86 -1.11 6.28 -5.00
CA ASP A 86 -0.18 5.60 -5.89
C ASP A 86 1.25 5.63 -5.33
N TYR A 87 1.71 6.79 -4.85
CA TYR A 87 3.00 6.93 -4.17
C TYR A 87 3.14 5.95 -2.99
N VAL A 88 2.12 5.88 -2.13
CA VAL A 88 2.13 4.98 -0.97
C VAL A 88 2.10 3.51 -1.40
N ALA A 89 1.40 3.16 -2.49
CA ALA A 89 1.43 1.80 -3.03
C ALA A 89 2.85 1.39 -3.46
N HIS A 90 3.61 2.29 -4.10
CA HIS A 90 5.00 2.05 -4.47
C HIS A 90 5.89 1.88 -3.23
N MET A 91 5.73 2.75 -2.22
CA MET A 91 6.46 2.65 -0.95
C MET A 91 6.16 1.35 -0.20
N ASN A 92 4.90 0.88 -0.23
CA ASN A 92 4.50 -0.37 0.39
C ASN A 92 5.26 -1.57 -0.20
N ILE A 93 5.41 -1.61 -1.53
CA ILE A 93 6.18 -2.67 -2.21
C ILE A 93 7.67 -2.57 -1.90
N LEU A 94 8.24 -1.36 -1.96
CA LEU A 94 9.65 -1.11 -1.63
C LEU A 94 9.99 -1.62 -0.23
N LEU A 95 9.19 -1.24 0.77
CA LEU A 95 9.42 -1.65 2.16
C LEU A 95 9.17 -3.14 2.36
N THR A 96 8.17 -3.72 1.67
CA THR A 96 7.92 -5.15 1.74
C THR A 96 9.09 -5.95 1.14
N TYR A 97 9.67 -5.49 0.03
CA TYR A 97 10.85 -6.10 -0.57
C TYR A 97 12.03 -6.11 0.42
N TYR A 98 12.38 -4.95 0.98
CA TYR A 98 13.50 -4.87 1.92
C TYR A 98 13.26 -5.68 3.19
N LYS A 99 12.02 -5.71 3.70
CA LYS A 99 11.66 -6.59 4.81
C LYS A 99 11.90 -8.05 4.48
N CYS A 100 11.47 -8.51 3.30
CA CYS A 100 11.68 -9.91 2.89
C CYS A 100 13.16 -10.25 2.71
N LYS A 101 13.96 -9.32 2.19
CA LYS A 101 15.41 -9.46 2.03
C LYS A 101 16.12 -9.57 3.39
N ASP A 102 15.79 -8.68 4.32
CA ASP A 102 16.30 -8.67 5.69
C ASP A 102 16.01 -10.00 6.39
N ASP A 103 14.75 -10.40 6.36
CA ASP A 103 14.29 -11.64 6.96
C ASP A 103 14.89 -12.92 6.33
N TRP A 104 15.27 -12.87 5.04
CA TRP A 104 15.97 -13.97 4.37
C TRP A 104 17.42 -14.07 4.84
N ASN A 105 18.11 -12.94 4.96
CA ASN A 105 19.49 -12.87 5.42
C ASN A 105 19.64 -13.34 6.87
N ASP A 106 18.65 -13.04 7.72
CA ASP A 106 18.68 -13.39 9.15
C ASP A 106 18.27 -14.86 9.41
N ASP A 107 17.09 -15.28 8.94
CA ASP A 107 16.45 -16.54 9.36
C ASP A 107 16.35 -17.61 8.25
N ARG A 108 16.79 -17.32 7.01
CA ARG A 108 16.67 -18.18 5.82
C ARG A 108 15.26 -18.78 5.60
N LYS A 109 14.21 -18.05 5.94
CA LYS A 109 12.82 -18.52 5.78
C LYS A 109 12.44 -18.61 4.29
N LEU A 110 12.31 -19.83 3.75
CA LEU A 110 12.02 -20.14 2.33
C LEU A 110 10.84 -19.38 1.71
N LYS A 111 9.79 -19.06 2.50
CA LYS A 111 8.63 -18.27 2.03
C LYS A 111 9.02 -16.85 1.60
N LYS A 112 10.11 -16.30 2.16
CA LYS A 112 10.55 -14.93 1.91
C LYS A 112 11.52 -14.82 0.71
N LEU A 113 12.25 -15.89 0.40
CA LEU A 113 13.01 -16.03 -0.86
C LEU A 113 12.10 -16.03 -2.10
N VAL A 114 10.94 -16.70 -2.01
CA VAL A 114 9.95 -16.70 -3.12
C VAL A 114 9.40 -15.30 -3.33
N LEU A 115 9.11 -14.56 -2.26
CA LEU A 115 8.65 -13.18 -2.36
C LEU A 115 9.76 -12.27 -2.94
N GLU A 116 11.00 -12.38 -2.45
CA GLU A 116 12.15 -11.62 -2.93
C GLU A 116 12.38 -11.83 -4.43
N LYS A 117 12.51 -13.10 -4.88
CA LYS A 117 12.72 -13.41 -6.30
C LYS A 117 11.59 -12.90 -7.19
N PHE A 118 10.35 -12.92 -6.73
CA PHE A 118 9.23 -12.40 -7.51
C PHE A 118 9.18 -10.87 -7.59
N TYR A 119 9.53 -10.16 -6.51
CA TYR A 119 9.63 -8.70 -6.56
C TYR A 119 10.77 -8.24 -7.47
N THR A 120 11.88 -8.97 -7.51
CA THR A 120 12.97 -8.73 -8.48
C THR A 120 12.52 -8.95 -9.94
N ILE A 121 11.53 -9.82 -10.21
CA ILE A 121 11.06 -10.15 -11.56
C ILE A 121 9.96 -9.18 -12.06
N ARG A 122 9.15 -8.62 -11.16
CA ARG A 122 8.00 -7.76 -11.52
C ARG A 122 8.25 -6.27 -11.34
N VAL A 123 9.33 -5.91 -10.67
CA VAL A 123 9.66 -4.54 -10.37
C VAL A 123 11.06 -4.31 -10.92
N ASP A 124 11.17 -3.65 -12.07
CA ASP A 124 12.41 -3.07 -12.58
C ASP A 124 12.84 -1.93 -11.64
N PHE A 125 13.26 -2.31 -10.44
CA PHE A 125 13.67 -1.43 -9.36
C PHE A 125 14.82 -0.46 -9.74
N PRO A 126 15.73 -0.78 -10.70
CA PRO A 126 16.69 0.22 -11.15
C PRO A 126 16.04 1.38 -11.94
N GLU A 127 15.00 1.15 -12.72
CA GLU A 127 14.45 2.19 -13.60
C GLU A 127 13.43 3.10 -12.91
N ILE A 128 12.60 2.55 -12.02
CA ILE A 128 11.57 3.34 -11.32
C ILE A 128 12.18 4.29 -10.26
N PHE A 129 13.27 3.88 -9.61
CA PHE A 129 13.87 4.65 -8.49
C PHE A 129 15.29 5.16 -8.73
N ILE A 130 16.04 4.61 -9.69
CA ILE A 130 17.46 4.97 -9.95
C ILE A 130 17.67 5.60 -11.35
N GLY A 131 16.63 5.63 -12.20
CA GLY A 131 16.65 6.37 -13.47
C GLY A 131 16.74 7.88 -13.23
N LYS A 132 17.67 8.57 -13.92
CA LYS A 132 18.13 9.97 -13.76
C LYS A 132 17.07 11.09 -13.64
N ASN A 133 15.76 10.80 -13.62
CA ASN A 133 14.68 11.79 -13.48
C ASN A 133 13.53 11.38 -12.53
N GLY A 134 13.62 10.25 -11.81
CA GLY A 134 12.47 9.60 -11.13
C GLY A 134 11.85 10.30 -9.90
N ILE A 135 12.47 11.36 -9.36
CA ILE A 135 11.90 12.12 -8.24
C ILE A 135 11.23 13.42 -8.72
N ARG A 136 11.54 13.88 -9.95
CA ARG A 136 11.10 15.20 -10.44
C ARG A 136 9.70 15.20 -11.04
N SER A 137 9.14 14.04 -11.41
CA SER A 137 7.80 13.94 -12.02
C SER A 137 6.68 13.54 -11.05
N MET A 138 6.98 13.26 -9.79
CA MET A 138 5.97 12.86 -8.78
C MET A 138 5.52 14.03 -7.88
N ILE A 139 6.11 15.22 -8.06
CA ILE A 139 5.81 16.44 -7.28
C ILE A 139 5.63 17.68 -8.20
N SER A 140 5.23 17.47 -9.46
CA SER A 140 4.77 18.54 -10.37
C SER A 140 3.35 18.30 -10.80
#